data_AF-A0A3T0RR89-F1
#
_entry.id   AF-A0A3T0RR89-F1
#
_cell.length_a   1.000
_cell.length_b   1.000
_cell.length_c   1.000
_cell.angle_alpha   90.00
_cell.angle_beta   90.00
_cell.angle_gamma   90.00
#
_symmetry.space_group_name_H-M   'P 1'
#
loop_
_entity.id
_entity.type
_entity.pdbx_description
1 polymer ?
#
loop_
_entity_poly.entity_id
_entity_poly.type
_entity_poly.pdbx_seq_one_letter_code
_entity_poly.pdbx_strand_id
1 'polypeptide(L)'
;MRGKQIASMSLVPRLRGMKTKNKILIAATLLTLTTQSTFAFSHGRPIWDRRTSSSSSSSSNQTVAQIPVSLPTPVPATSSPTPIPVSSGYMDGDIIFIQSQSTQSAALREATGSVWTHVGLLVKQNSAWYVAEAVGPVVSTPLNDFIARSKNKAYQVYRFRPFDPTTMRSAMLTAIQKYNKPYDIYFEFSDTRTYCSELTYKVMLDVTGIGLGRVQKMKDMKLDGPYVKALIQKRLTEIGKELNPEEDIITPVSQMNDPNVTLVSSSQ
;
A
#
# COMPACT_ATOMS: atom_id res chain seq x y z
N MET A 1 38.86 26.68 -69.45
CA MET A 1 38.01 25.96 -70.43
C MET A 1 37.96 24.49 -70.06
N ARG A 2 36.74 23.92 -69.95
CA ARG A 2 36.37 22.48 -69.99
C ARG A 2 36.99 21.60 -68.89
N GLY A 3 36.29 21.00 -67.93
CA GLY A 3 34.93 20.46 -67.93
C GLY A 3 34.96 18.97 -68.28
N LYS A 4 34.75 18.08 -67.30
CA LYS A 4 33.84 16.92 -67.38
C LYS A 4 33.79 16.13 -66.07
N GLN A 5 32.56 15.86 -65.66
CA GLN A 5 32.09 15.00 -64.59
C GLN A 5 31.67 13.66 -65.20
N ILE A 6 31.87 12.54 -64.50
CA ILE A 6 31.12 11.25 -64.50
C ILE A 6 31.96 10.24 -63.69
N ALA A 7 31.47 9.17 -63.07
CA ALA A 7 30.25 8.78 -62.37
C ALA A 7 30.51 7.33 -61.86
N SER A 8 29.81 6.95 -60.78
CA SER A 8 29.28 5.59 -60.47
C SER A 8 30.16 4.44 -59.92
N MET A 9 29.63 3.92 -58.79
CA MET A 9 29.40 2.51 -58.41
C MET A 9 30.41 1.72 -57.54
N SER A 10 30.03 1.63 -56.25
CA SER A 10 29.73 0.42 -55.45
C SER A 10 30.75 -0.72 -55.38
N LEU A 11 31.23 -1.03 -54.16
CA LEU A 11 31.10 -2.37 -53.55
C LEU A 11 31.52 -2.36 -52.06
N VAL A 12 30.64 -2.85 -51.18
CA VAL A 12 30.98 -3.33 -49.83
C VAL A 12 31.48 -4.77 -49.96
N PRO A 13 32.50 -5.21 -49.17
CA PRO A 13 32.18 -6.34 -48.29
C PRO A 13 32.92 -6.39 -46.93
N ARG A 14 32.15 -6.89 -45.97
CA ARG A 14 32.48 -7.92 -44.94
C ARG A 14 33.35 -7.57 -43.74
N LEU A 15 32.62 -7.43 -42.63
CA LEU A 15 32.96 -7.94 -41.30
C LEU A 15 33.35 -9.44 -41.32
N ARG A 16 34.50 -9.76 -40.72
CA ARG A 16 34.93 -11.06 -40.14
C ARG A 16 35.67 -10.69 -38.84
N GLY A 17 35.48 -11.33 -37.68
CA GLY A 17 34.72 -12.53 -37.37
C GLY A 17 34.38 -12.61 -35.88
N MET A 18 33.40 -13.48 -35.60
CA MET A 18 32.86 -13.84 -34.29
C MET A 18 33.68 -14.94 -33.59
N LYS A 19 33.41 -15.05 -32.28
CA LYS A 19 33.43 -16.23 -31.35
C LYS A 19 34.56 -16.11 -30.31
N THR A 20 34.22 -15.91 -29.04
CA THR A 20 33.85 -16.97 -28.08
C THR A 20 32.85 -16.44 -27.03
N LYS A 21 31.57 -16.84 -27.03
CA LYS A 21 30.94 -17.92 -26.22
C LYS A 21 31.41 -18.02 -24.75
N ASN A 22 30.75 -17.29 -23.84
CA ASN A 22 30.64 -17.69 -22.43
C ASN A 22 29.33 -18.47 -22.24
N LYS A 23 29.45 -19.79 -22.11
CA LYS A 23 28.39 -20.68 -21.64
C LYS A 23 28.39 -20.62 -20.11
N ILE A 24 27.32 -20.08 -19.52
CA ILE A 24 27.03 -20.30 -18.10
C ILE A 24 26.28 -21.63 -18.01
N LEU A 25 26.91 -22.60 -17.37
CA LEU A 25 26.40 -23.94 -17.15
C LEU A 25 25.47 -23.89 -15.92
N ILE A 26 24.17 -24.09 -16.15
CA ILE A 26 23.20 -24.38 -15.09
C ILE A 26 23.33 -25.86 -14.77
N ALA A 27 23.89 -26.18 -13.60
CA ALA A 27 23.86 -27.53 -13.05
C ALA A 27 22.57 -27.71 -12.25
N ALA A 28 21.65 -28.51 -12.80
CA ALA A 28 20.49 -29.02 -12.10
C ALA A 28 20.93 -30.23 -11.26
N THR A 29 20.71 -30.17 -9.95
CA THR A 29 20.81 -31.33 -9.06
C THR A 29 19.42 -31.63 -8.52
N LEU A 30 18.79 -32.68 -9.06
CA LEU A 30 17.68 -33.37 -8.42
C LEU A 30 18.24 -34.18 -7.24
N LEU A 31 17.67 -33.99 -6.05
CA LEU A 31 17.63 -35.04 -5.04
C LEU A 31 16.22 -35.08 -4.44
N THR A 32 15.52 -36.16 -4.74
CA THR A 32 14.25 -36.56 -4.12
C THR A 32 14.52 -37.18 -2.76
N LEU A 33 13.90 -36.68 -1.70
CA LEU A 33 13.48 -37.52 -0.58
C LEU A 33 12.13 -37.03 -0.02
N THR A 34 11.23 -37.99 -0.02
CA THR A 34 9.87 -38.00 0.50
C THR A 34 9.84 -37.99 2.03
N THR A 35 9.01 -37.15 2.62
CA THR A 35 8.32 -37.46 3.88
C THR A 35 6.91 -36.89 3.84
N GLN A 36 5.94 -37.81 3.82
CA GLN A 36 4.53 -37.52 4.09
C GLN A 36 4.39 -37.23 5.57
N SER A 37 3.71 -36.13 5.92
CA SER A 37 3.07 -36.00 7.22
C SER A 37 1.68 -35.40 6.98
N THR A 38 0.70 -36.29 7.00
CA THR A 38 -0.72 -35.98 7.01
C THR A 38 -1.06 -35.25 8.30
N PHE A 39 -1.57 -34.03 8.21
CA PHE A 39 -2.36 -33.43 9.30
C PHE A 39 -3.77 -33.16 8.79
N ALA A 40 -4.70 -33.86 9.43
CA ALA A 40 -6.11 -33.87 9.14
C ALA A 40 -6.76 -32.53 9.48
N PHE A 41 -7.65 -32.08 8.58
CA PHE A 41 -8.65 -31.08 8.87
C PHE A 41 -9.66 -31.63 9.89
N SER A 42 -9.77 -31.00 11.05
CA SER A 42 -10.91 -31.14 11.95
C SER A 42 -11.62 -29.79 12.06
N HIS A 43 -12.90 -29.80 11.70
CA HIS A 43 -13.79 -28.65 11.72
C HIS A 43 -14.22 -28.34 13.16
N GLY A 44 -13.57 -27.36 13.79
CA GLY A 44 -14.03 -26.77 15.06
C GLY A 44 -14.65 -25.40 14.82
N ARG A 45 -15.98 -25.30 14.90
CA ARG A 45 -16.69 -24.00 14.89
C ARG A 45 -16.40 -23.23 16.18
N PRO A 46 -16.15 -21.91 16.12
CA PRO A 46 -15.92 -21.11 17.32
C PRO A 46 -17.20 -20.94 18.15
N ILE A 47 -17.04 -21.15 19.45
CA ILE A 47 -18.04 -21.05 20.51
C ILE A 47 -18.30 -19.57 20.80
N TRP A 48 -19.40 -19.03 20.28
CA TRP A 48 -20.01 -17.76 20.72
C TRP A 48 -21.52 -17.91 20.73
N ASP A 49 -22.03 -18.83 21.55
CA ASP A 49 -23.44 -18.79 21.93
C ASP A 49 -23.61 -19.40 23.32
N ARG A 50 -23.66 -18.54 24.34
CA ARG A 50 -24.22 -18.90 25.65
C ARG A 50 -24.99 -17.71 26.19
N ARG A 51 -26.25 -17.65 25.79
CA ARG A 51 -27.33 -16.92 26.46
C ARG A 51 -27.47 -17.48 27.89
N THR A 52 -27.19 -16.66 28.89
CA THR A 52 -27.51 -16.97 30.29
C THR A 52 -28.82 -16.29 30.67
N SER A 53 -29.82 -17.12 30.96
CA SER A 53 -31.05 -16.77 31.65
C SER A 53 -30.85 -16.95 33.16
N SER A 54 -31.24 -15.98 33.98
CA SER A 54 -31.54 -16.22 35.40
C SER A 54 -32.53 -15.18 35.97
N SER A 55 -33.75 -15.67 36.17
CA SER A 55 -34.70 -15.46 37.28
C SER A 55 -34.59 -14.26 38.24
N SER A 56 -35.67 -13.48 38.22
CA SER A 56 -36.50 -12.92 39.31
C SER A 56 -36.14 -13.13 40.79
N SER A 57 -36.24 -12.05 41.57
CA SER A 57 -37.04 -12.02 42.82
C SER A 57 -37.53 -10.59 43.14
N SER A 58 -38.68 -10.56 43.81
CA SER A 58 -39.68 -9.50 44.00
C SER A 58 -39.42 -8.55 45.18
N SER A 59 -40.02 -7.34 45.17
CA SER A 59 -40.88 -6.82 46.26
C SER A 59 -41.53 -5.44 45.99
N SER A 60 -42.81 -5.35 46.37
CA SER A 60 -43.65 -4.20 46.80
C SER A 60 -44.12 -3.13 45.79
N ASN A 61 -45.43 -3.22 45.51
CA ASN A 61 -46.31 -2.25 44.85
C ASN A 61 -46.55 -0.99 45.71
N GLN A 62 -46.45 0.19 45.10
CA GLN A 62 -47.31 1.33 45.41
C GLN A 62 -47.93 1.87 44.12
N THR A 63 -49.24 2.04 44.18
CA THR A 63 -50.14 2.37 43.07
C THR A 63 -49.98 3.83 42.65
N VAL A 64 -49.46 4.07 41.45
CA VAL A 64 -49.53 5.37 40.77
C VAL A 64 -50.24 5.16 39.43
N ALA A 65 -51.25 6.00 39.17
CA ALA A 65 -52.10 5.95 38.00
C ALA A 65 -51.26 5.88 36.70
N GLN A 66 -51.51 4.84 35.89
CA GLN A 66 -50.84 4.65 34.60
C GLN A 66 -51.36 5.66 33.58
N ILE A 67 -50.53 6.65 33.25
CA ILE A 67 -50.63 7.41 32.00
C ILE A 67 -50.16 6.46 30.88
N PRO A 68 -50.90 6.31 29.76
CA PRO A 68 -50.45 5.47 28.66
C PRO A 68 -49.18 6.07 28.03
N VAL A 69 -48.02 5.52 28.40
CA VAL A 69 -46.76 5.78 27.70
C VAL A 69 -46.83 5.03 26.38
N SER A 70 -47.07 5.76 25.30
CA SER A 70 -46.94 5.23 23.95
C SER A 70 -45.51 4.71 23.78
N LEU A 71 -45.35 3.43 23.41
CA LEU A 71 -44.06 2.89 22.98
C LEU A 71 -43.51 3.78 21.86
N PRO A 72 -42.25 4.25 21.94
CA PRO A 72 -41.64 4.94 20.81
C PRO A 72 -41.64 3.97 19.63
N THR A 73 -42.25 4.40 18.52
CA THR A 73 -42.16 3.70 17.24
C THR A 73 -40.70 3.36 16.94
N PRO A 74 -40.39 2.15 16.44
CA PRO A 74 -39.04 1.82 16.03
C PRO A 74 -38.57 2.85 15.00
N VAL A 75 -37.56 3.63 15.38
CA VAL A 75 -36.88 4.54 14.47
C VAL A 75 -36.34 3.66 13.33
N PRO A 76 -36.67 3.93 12.06
CA PRO A 76 -36.09 3.17 10.96
C PRO A 76 -34.57 3.28 11.07
N ALA A 77 -33.89 2.12 11.03
CA ALA A 77 -32.44 2.06 11.02
C ALA A 77 -31.92 2.97 9.90
N THR A 78 -31.33 4.09 10.29
CA THR A 78 -30.67 5.02 9.38
C THR A 78 -29.53 4.29 8.71
N SER A 79 -29.80 3.89 7.47
CA SER A 79 -28.90 3.71 6.33
C SER A 79 -27.42 3.54 6.69
N SER A 80 -26.95 2.30 6.65
CA SER A 80 -25.54 2.00 6.41
C SER A 80 -25.03 2.89 5.25
N PRO A 81 -23.82 3.47 5.34
CA PRO A 81 -23.31 4.31 4.28
C PRO A 81 -23.30 3.50 2.97
N THR A 82 -23.99 4.02 1.96
CA THR A 82 -24.04 3.43 0.63
C THR A 82 -22.60 3.25 0.13
N PRO A 83 -22.18 2.02 -0.23
CA PRO A 83 -20.90 1.83 -0.89
C PRO A 83 -20.89 2.72 -2.13
N ILE A 84 -19.91 3.61 -2.23
CA ILE A 84 -19.66 4.33 -3.49
C ILE A 84 -19.54 3.26 -4.57
N PRO A 85 -20.25 3.39 -5.72
CA PRO A 85 -20.13 2.43 -6.80
C PRO A 85 -18.66 2.31 -7.17
N VAL A 86 -18.14 1.10 -7.02
CA VAL A 86 -16.80 0.71 -7.44
C VAL A 86 -16.62 1.16 -8.89
N SER A 87 -15.70 2.09 -9.16
CA SER A 87 -15.37 2.43 -10.53
C SER A 87 -14.97 1.14 -11.25
N SER A 88 -15.57 0.88 -12.41
CA SER A 88 -15.51 -0.36 -13.20
C SER A 88 -14.13 -0.71 -13.79
N GLY A 89 -13.03 -0.32 -13.13
CA GLY A 89 -11.67 -0.48 -13.64
C GLY A 89 -10.56 -0.73 -12.62
N TYR A 90 -10.86 -0.87 -11.32
CA TYR A 90 -9.83 -1.22 -10.33
C TYR A 90 -9.34 -2.66 -10.49
N MET A 91 -8.06 -2.87 -10.20
CA MET A 91 -7.39 -4.17 -10.22
C MET A 91 -6.57 -4.37 -8.93
N ASP A 92 -6.38 -5.63 -8.53
CA ASP A 92 -5.42 -5.96 -7.48
C ASP A 92 -4.04 -5.40 -7.86
N GLY A 93 -3.40 -4.69 -6.93
CA GLY A 93 -2.11 -4.04 -7.16
C GLY A 93 -2.17 -2.60 -7.65
N ASP A 94 -3.36 -2.05 -7.93
CA ASP A 94 -3.51 -0.61 -8.10
C ASP A 94 -3.10 0.12 -6.80
N ILE A 95 -2.48 1.29 -6.92
CA ILE A 95 -1.92 2.05 -5.80
C ILE A 95 -2.79 3.27 -5.54
N ILE A 96 -3.28 3.43 -4.31
CA ILE A 96 -4.15 4.54 -3.92
C ILE A 96 -3.42 5.50 -2.98
N PHE A 97 -3.55 6.80 -3.26
CA PHE A 97 -2.96 7.90 -2.52
C PHE A 97 -4.07 8.79 -1.92
N ILE A 98 -3.86 9.25 -0.69
CA ILE A 98 -4.77 10.18 0.01
C ILE A 98 -4.03 11.35 0.65
N GLN A 99 -4.77 12.42 0.90
CA GLN A 99 -4.34 13.58 1.68
C GLN A 99 -4.67 13.34 3.15
N SER A 100 -3.89 12.49 3.82
CA SER A 100 -4.15 12.10 5.21
C SER A 100 -4.28 13.33 6.13
N GLN A 101 -5.17 13.22 7.11
CA GLN A 101 -5.37 14.21 8.17
C GLN A 101 -4.74 13.79 9.51
N SER A 102 -3.84 12.81 9.51
CA SER A 102 -3.11 12.39 10.71
C SER A 102 -2.21 13.52 11.25
N THR A 103 -1.82 13.42 12.52
CA THR A 103 -1.01 14.44 13.22
C THR A 103 0.33 14.71 12.55
N GLN A 104 0.96 13.70 11.94
CA GLN A 104 2.23 13.84 11.21
C GLN A 104 2.07 14.45 9.81
N SER A 105 0.84 14.55 9.28
CA SER A 105 0.63 14.93 7.89
C SER A 105 1.10 16.35 7.58
N ALA A 106 1.08 17.27 8.56
CA ALA A 106 1.64 18.61 8.38
C ALA A 106 3.14 18.58 8.07
N ALA A 107 3.91 17.83 8.86
CA ALA A 107 5.34 17.65 8.64
C ALA A 107 5.62 16.93 7.30
N LEU A 108 4.85 15.90 6.96
CA LEU A 108 5.02 15.20 5.67
C LEU A 108 4.77 16.11 4.47
N ARG A 109 3.73 16.96 4.52
CA ARG A 109 3.45 17.93 3.44
C ARG A 109 4.57 18.95 3.31
N GLU A 110 5.08 19.44 4.43
CA GLU A 110 6.18 20.39 4.47
C GLU A 110 7.47 19.78 3.89
N ALA A 111 7.88 18.59 4.37
CA ALA A 111 9.09 17.89 3.94
C ALA A 111 9.07 17.53 2.45
N THR A 112 7.94 17.02 1.96
CA THR A 112 7.83 16.50 0.58
C THR A 112 7.35 17.54 -0.43
N GLY A 113 6.82 18.68 0.04
CA GLY A 113 6.16 19.66 -0.82
C GLY A 113 4.88 19.13 -1.50
N SER A 114 4.30 18.04 -1.00
CA SER A 114 3.14 17.37 -1.59
C SER A 114 1.98 17.27 -0.62
N VAL A 115 0.74 17.39 -1.11
CA VAL A 115 -0.47 17.17 -0.30
C VAL A 115 -0.78 15.69 -0.08
N TRP A 116 -0.18 14.79 -0.87
CA TRP A 116 -0.38 13.35 -0.81
C TRP A 116 0.57 12.74 0.21
N THR A 117 0.04 12.36 1.36
CA THR A 117 0.84 12.01 2.55
C THR A 117 0.69 10.56 2.99
N HIS A 118 -0.21 9.79 2.36
CA HIS A 118 -0.39 8.38 2.66
C HIS A 118 -0.76 7.60 1.41
N VAL A 119 -0.35 6.33 1.38
CA VAL A 119 -0.48 5.43 0.23
C VAL A 119 -0.74 4.01 0.68
N GLY A 120 -1.43 3.22 -0.15
CA GLY A 120 -1.59 1.78 0.03
C GLY A 120 -1.90 1.06 -1.28
N LEU A 121 -2.06 -0.26 -1.19
CA LEU A 121 -2.32 -1.15 -2.33
C LEU A 121 -3.77 -1.60 -2.34
N LEU A 122 -4.46 -1.50 -3.48
CA LEU A 122 -5.79 -2.05 -3.65
C LEU A 122 -5.74 -3.57 -3.69
N VAL A 123 -6.54 -4.18 -2.84
CA VAL A 123 -6.73 -5.62 -2.73
C VAL A 123 -8.21 -5.93 -2.78
N LYS A 124 -8.61 -6.80 -3.71
CA LYS A 124 -9.97 -7.30 -3.79
C LYS A 124 -10.16 -8.44 -2.81
N GLN A 125 -11.18 -8.37 -1.96
CA GLN A 125 -11.58 -9.47 -1.09
C GLN A 125 -13.06 -9.74 -1.33
N ASN A 126 -13.37 -10.94 -1.84
CA ASN A 126 -14.70 -11.28 -2.35
C ASN A 126 -15.16 -10.25 -3.40
N SER A 127 -16.27 -9.55 -3.13
CA SER A 127 -16.84 -8.51 -3.99
C SER A 127 -16.44 -7.08 -3.61
N ALA A 128 -15.60 -6.88 -2.59
CA ALA A 128 -15.27 -5.56 -2.06
C ALA A 128 -13.78 -5.20 -2.20
N TRP A 129 -13.50 -3.90 -2.27
CA TRP A 129 -12.14 -3.36 -2.31
C TRP A 129 -11.66 -2.95 -0.92
N TYR A 130 -10.42 -3.31 -0.64
CA TYR A 130 -9.68 -2.95 0.55
C TYR A 130 -8.37 -2.31 0.15
N VAL A 131 -7.74 -1.62 1.09
CA VAL A 131 -6.41 -1.07 0.98
C VAL A 131 -5.50 -1.78 1.97
N ALA A 132 -4.49 -2.47 1.46
CA ALA A 132 -3.37 -2.92 2.27
C ALA A 132 -2.46 -1.72 2.55
N GLU A 133 -2.35 -1.34 3.83
CA GLU A 133 -1.61 -0.15 4.25
C GLU A 133 -0.74 -0.44 5.48
N ALA A 134 0.43 0.19 5.54
CA ALA A 134 1.27 0.17 6.73
C ALA A 134 0.82 1.27 7.70
N VAL A 135 0.22 0.86 8.83
CA VAL A 135 -0.13 1.73 9.97
C VAL A 135 0.40 1.19 11.30
N GLY A 136 1.06 0.03 11.27
CA GLY A 136 1.62 -0.66 12.42
C GLY A 136 0.61 -1.58 13.10
N PRO A 137 0.40 -2.81 12.60
CA PRO A 137 1.09 -3.50 11.50
C PRO A 137 0.50 -3.17 10.11
N VAL A 138 0.74 -4.01 9.08
CA VAL A 138 -0.01 -3.89 7.82
C VAL A 138 -1.43 -4.39 8.05
N VAL A 139 -2.41 -3.56 7.65
CA VAL A 139 -3.84 -3.86 7.82
C VAL A 139 -4.56 -3.80 6.48
N SER A 140 -5.73 -4.44 6.44
CA SER A 140 -6.64 -4.39 5.31
C SER A 140 -7.83 -3.49 5.65
N THR A 141 -7.79 -2.24 5.19
CA THR A 141 -8.81 -1.22 5.48
C THR A 141 -9.85 -1.18 4.37
N PRO A 142 -11.17 -1.18 4.64
CA PRO A 142 -12.17 -0.98 3.61
C PRO A 142 -11.90 0.29 2.80
N LEU A 143 -12.04 0.24 1.48
CA LEU A 143 -11.68 1.36 0.60
C LEU A 143 -12.36 2.68 1.00
N ASN A 144 -13.64 2.64 1.37
CA ASN A 144 -14.38 3.82 1.80
C ASN A 144 -13.83 4.42 3.10
N ASP A 145 -13.40 3.59 4.05
CA ASP A 145 -12.81 4.03 5.32
C ASP A 145 -11.43 4.62 5.08
N PHE A 146 -10.65 4.03 4.18
CA PHE A 146 -9.36 4.58 3.76
C PHE A 146 -9.51 5.98 3.17
N ILE A 147 -10.44 6.16 2.22
CA ILE A 147 -10.76 7.44 1.57
C ILE A 147 -11.34 8.45 2.58
N ALA A 148 -12.14 8.01 3.54
CA ALA A 148 -12.74 8.88 4.55
C ALA A 148 -11.72 9.60 5.44
N ARG A 149 -10.50 9.08 5.58
CA ARG A 149 -9.38 9.75 6.29
C ARG A 149 -8.69 10.85 5.47
N SER A 150 -9.06 10.98 4.20
CA SER A 150 -8.51 12.00 3.31
C SER A 150 -9.24 13.33 3.45
N LYS A 151 -8.48 14.43 3.39
CA LYS A 151 -9.06 15.77 3.28
C LYS A 151 -10.02 15.82 2.08
N ASN A 152 -11.26 16.23 2.32
CA ASN A 152 -12.33 16.30 1.33
C ASN A 152 -12.64 14.96 0.61
N LYS A 153 -12.23 13.81 1.17
CA LYS A 153 -12.28 12.51 0.50
C LYS A 153 -11.51 12.48 -0.84
N ALA A 154 -10.54 13.38 -1.03
CA ALA A 154 -9.72 13.42 -2.24
C ALA A 154 -8.82 12.17 -2.32
N TYR A 155 -8.71 11.57 -3.50
CA TYR A 155 -7.84 10.41 -3.70
C TYR A 155 -7.34 10.34 -5.14
N GLN A 156 -6.23 9.64 -5.36
CA GLN A 156 -5.79 9.24 -6.70
C GLN A 156 -5.39 7.77 -6.70
N VAL A 157 -5.82 7.04 -7.72
CA VAL A 157 -5.47 5.64 -7.95
C VAL A 157 -4.63 5.54 -9.20
N TYR A 158 -3.49 4.89 -9.10
CA TYR A 158 -2.56 4.64 -10.19
C TYR A 158 -2.36 3.16 -10.41
N ARG A 159 -2.10 2.78 -11.66
CA ARG A 159 -1.61 1.45 -12.02
C ARG A 159 -0.15 1.55 -12.44
N PHE A 160 0.70 0.75 -11.82
CA PHE A 160 2.09 0.60 -12.25
C PHE A 160 2.15 -0.19 -13.57
N ARG A 161 2.93 0.24 -14.55
CA ARG A 161 2.96 -0.34 -15.90
C ARG A 161 3.54 -1.75 -15.96
N PRO A 162 4.60 -2.10 -15.19
CA PRO A 162 5.02 -3.48 -15.01
C PRO A 162 3.91 -4.27 -14.27
N PHE A 163 2.92 -4.74 -15.03
CA PHE A 163 1.70 -5.32 -14.48
C PHE A 163 1.29 -6.54 -15.29
N ASP A 164 1.32 -7.70 -14.63
CA ASP A 164 0.76 -8.93 -15.15
C ASP A 164 -0.50 -9.29 -14.34
N PRO A 165 -1.70 -9.14 -14.90
CA PRO A 165 -2.95 -9.43 -14.20
C PRO A 165 -3.07 -10.88 -13.73
N THR A 166 -2.34 -11.81 -14.36
CA THR A 166 -2.43 -13.24 -14.03
C THR A 166 -1.65 -13.60 -12.76
N THR A 167 -0.58 -12.86 -12.45
CA THR A 167 0.32 -13.15 -11.33
C THR A 167 0.30 -12.08 -10.24
N MET A 168 -0.11 -10.84 -10.56
CA MET A 168 -0.07 -9.69 -9.65
C MET A 168 -0.71 -10.00 -8.30
N ARG A 169 -1.93 -10.54 -8.28
CA ARG A 169 -2.65 -10.79 -7.03
C ARG A 169 -1.89 -11.73 -6.09
N SER A 170 -1.49 -12.91 -6.57
CA SER A 170 -0.86 -13.93 -5.72
C SER A 170 0.51 -13.46 -5.22
N ALA A 171 1.34 -12.90 -6.12
CA ALA A 171 2.65 -12.39 -5.78
C ALA A 171 2.56 -11.20 -4.79
N MET A 172 1.65 -10.26 -5.02
CA MET A 172 1.42 -9.11 -4.15
C MET A 172 1.00 -9.54 -2.75
N LEU A 173 0.07 -10.49 -2.60
CA LEU A 173 -0.37 -10.95 -1.29
C LEU A 173 0.77 -11.62 -0.49
N THR A 174 1.63 -12.40 -1.17
CA THR A 174 2.83 -12.97 -0.56
C THR A 174 3.81 -11.87 -0.12
N ALA A 175 4.05 -10.87 -0.97
CA ALA A 175 4.95 -9.76 -0.65
C ALA A 175 4.41 -8.89 0.50
N ILE A 176 3.11 -8.58 0.52
CA ILE A 176 2.47 -7.84 1.62
C ILE A 176 2.71 -8.56 2.95
N GLN A 177 2.57 -9.88 2.99
CA GLN A 177 2.80 -10.65 4.21
C GLN A 177 4.27 -10.62 4.66
N LYS A 178 5.23 -10.63 3.73
CA LYS A 178 6.66 -10.48 4.02
C LYS A 178 6.97 -9.14 4.72
N TYR A 179 6.29 -8.07 4.30
CA TYR A 179 6.45 -6.71 4.84
C TYR A 179 5.40 -6.34 5.89
N ASN A 180 4.68 -7.32 6.45
CA ASN A 180 3.77 -7.10 7.56
C ASN A 180 4.55 -6.87 8.87
N LYS A 181 5.02 -5.63 9.06
CA LYS A 181 5.92 -5.21 10.15
C LYS A 181 5.28 -4.10 11.00
N PRO A 182 5.79 -3.86 12.23
CA PRO A 182 5.45 -2.65 12.98
C PRO A 182 5.74 -1.38 12.16
N TYR A 183 4.99 -0.31 12.43
CA TYR A 183 5.15 0.94 11.70
C TYR A 183 6.52 1.57 11.95
N ASP A 184 7.16 2.05 10.88
CA ASP A 184 8.40 2.82 11.01
C ASP A 184 8.11 4.30 11.25
N ILE A 185 8.24 4.73 12.50
CA ILE A 185 8.12 6.15 12.85
C ILE A 185 9.38 6.96 12.50
N TYR A 186 10.54 6.32 12.34
CA TYR A 186 11.82 6.96 12.06
C TYR A 186 12.10 7.10 10.56
N PHE A 187 11.34 6.39 9.72
CA PHE A 187 11.51 6.33 8.27
C PHE A 187 12.88 5.78 7.85
N GLU A 188 13.38 4.78 8.59
CA GLU A 188 14.60 4.05 8.27
C GLU A 188 14.31 3.03 7.15
N PHE A 189 15.11 3.00 6.08
CA PHE A 189 14.93 2.11 4.92
C PHE A 189 15.49 0.69 5.20
N SER A 190 14.96 0.06 6.25
CA SER A 190 15.38 -1.26 6.75
C SER A 190 14.27 -2.31 6.61
N ASP A 191 14.54 -3.58 6.87
CA ASP A 191 13.52 -4.64 6.84
C ASP A 191 12.86 -4.92 8.20
N THR A 192 13.16 -4.11 9.22
CA THR A 192 12.69 -4.34 10.60
C THR A 192 11.31 -3.76 10.88
N ARG A 193 11.00 -2.64 10.21
CA ARG A 193 9.76 -1.88 10.29
C ARG A 193 9.37 -1.45 8.89
N THR A 194 8.15 -0.95 8.71
CA THR A 194 7.71 -0.50 7.38
C THR A 194 6.80 0.71 7.49
N TYR A 195 7.04 1.72 6.65
CA TYR A 195 6.13 2.85 6.46
C TYR A 195 5.37 2.75 5.13
N CYS A 196 4.38 3.62 4.92
CA CYS A 196 3.37 3.44 3.86
C CYS A 196 3.93 3.37 2.44
N SER A 197 4.78 4.32 2.03
CA SER A 197 5.40 4.30 0.70
C SER A 197 6.51 3.25 0.57
N GLU A 198 7.14 2.86 1.67
CA GLU A 198 8.09 1.74 1.65
C GLU A 198 7.40 0.41 1.35
N LEU A 199 6.23 0.16 1.96
CA LEU A 199 5.42 -1.03 1.69
C LEU A 199 5.14 -1.16 0.19
N THR A 200 4.59 -0.11 -0.43
CA THR A 200 4.22 -0.14 -1.86
C THR A 200 5.45 -0.28 -2.75
N TYR A 201 6.57 0.38 -2.42
CA TYR A 201 7.85 0.24 -3.14
C TYR A 201 8.35 -1.19 -3.10
N LYS A 202 8.49 -1.78 -1.91
CA LYS A 202 9.07 -3.11 -1.72
C LYS A 202 8.17 -4.21 -2.29
N VAL A 203 6.85 -4.07 -2.16
CA VAL A 203 5.90 -5.01 -2.78
C VAL A 203 6.02 -4.96 -4.30
N MET A 204 6.03 -3.77 -4.92
CA MET A 204 6.17 -3.68 -6.37
C MET A 204 7.53 -4.18 -6.87
N LEU A 205 8.60 -3.92 -6.11
CA LEU A 205 9.93 -4.45 -6.40
C LEU A 205 9.94 -5.99 -6.39
N ASP A 206 9.37 -6.62 -5.36
CA ASP A 206 9.30 -8.08 -5.26
C ASP A 206 8.43 -8.71 -6.36
N VAL A 207 7.31 -8.06 -6.71
CA VAL A 207 6.34 -8.59 -7.69
C VAL A 207 6.82 -8.41 -9.13
N THR A 208 7.45 -7.28 -9.43
CA THR A 208 7.72 -6.86 -10.82
C THR A 208 9.20 -6.82 -11.17
N GLY A 209 10.08 -6.91 -10.18
CA GLY A 209 11.52 -6.66 -10.32
C GLY A 209 11.89 -5.17 -10.44
N ILE A 210 10.91 -4.27 -10.37
CA ILE A 210 11.08 -2.82 -10.49
C ILE A 210 10.39 -2.12 -9.32
N GLY A 211 11.14 -1.26 -8.61
CA GLY A 211 10.59 -0.46 -7.52
C GLY A 211 9.68 0.65 -8.05
N LEU A 212 8.58 0.90 -7.34
CA LEU A 212 7.67 2.01 -7.63
C LEU A 212 8.21 3.32 -7.05
N GLY A 213 8.48 4.29 -7.90
CA GLY A 213 9.01 5.60 -7.55
C GLY A 213 10.53 5.64 -7.42
N ARG A 214 11.06 6.86 -7.32
CA ARG A 214 12.50 7.10 -7.15
C ARG A 214 12.87 7.17 -5.67
N VAL A 215 13.81 6.34 -5.23
CA VAL A 215 14.46 6.46 -3.91
C VAL A 215 15.30 7.75 -3.87
N GLN A 216 15.16 8.51 -2.80
CA GLN A 216 15.80 9.80 -2.56
C GLN A 216 16.62 9.74 -1.27
N LYS A 217 17.42 10.77 -0.98
CA LYS A 217 18.05 10.92 0.33
C LYS A 217 17.21 11.80 1.25
N MET A 218 17.27 11.53 2.56
CA MET A 218 16.60 12.34 3.58
C MET A 218 16.96 13.83 3.46
N LYS A 219 18.24 14.15 3.19
CA LYS A 219 18.71 15.52 2.95
C LYS A 219 18.08 16.24 1.74
N ASP A 220 17.48 15.49 0.81
CA ASP A 220 16.81 16.08 -0.36
C ASP A 220 15.41 16.62 0.00
N MET A 221 14.91 16.32 1.20
CA MET A 221 13.63 16.80 1.71
C MET A 221 13.75 18.21 2.29
N LYS A 222 12.61 18.90 2.41
CA LYS A 222 12.54 20.23 3.06
C LYS A 222 12.48 20.10 4.58
N LEU A 223 13.65 19.91 5.20
CA LEU A 223 13.75 19.60 6.63
C LEU A 223 13.72 20.82 7.56
N ASP A 224 13.83 22.03 7.01
CA ASP A 224 14.02 23.25 7.80
C ASP A 224 12.76 23.89 8.38
N GLY A 225 11.59 23.39 8.00
CA GLY A 225 10.32 23.95 8.45
C GLY A 225 9.94 23.56 9.88
N PRO A 226 9.06 24.34 10.54
CA PRO A 226 8.71 24.15 11.94
C PRO A 226 8.01 22.82 12.23
N TYR A 227 7.17 22.31 11.31
CA TYR A 227 6.47 21.05 11.53
C TYR A 227 7.42 19.86 11.42
N VAL A 228 8.32 19.88 10.45
CA VAL A 228 9.34 18.83 10.26
C VAL A 228 10.33 18.82 11.41
N LYS A 229 10.85 19.99 11.83
CA LYS A 229 11.73 20.12 12.99
C LYS A 229 11.09 19.58 14.27
N ALA A 230 9.82 19.92 14.52
CA ALA A 230 9.09 19.39 15.68
C ALA A 230 8.94 17.85 15.62
N LEU A 231 8.69 17.29 14.43
CA LEU A 231 8.59 15.83 14.27
C LEU A 231 9.93 15.13 14.49
N ILE A 232 11.03 15.67 13.93
CA ILE A 232 12.39 15.17 14.13
C ILE A 232 12.76 15.23 15.60
N GLN A 233 12.51 16.36 16.27
CA GLN A 233 12.78 16.53 17.69
C GLN A 233 12.09 15.43 18.50
N LYS A 234 10.78 15.27 18.30
CA LYS A 234 9.95 14.30 19.03
C LYS A 234 10.36 12.84 18.79
N ARG A 235 10.77 12.51 17.58
CA ARG A 235 11.04 11.11 17.20
C ARG A 235 12.50 10.72 17.37
N LEU A 236 13.44 11.64 17.20
CA LEU A 236 14.86 11.32 17.19
C LEU A 236 15.58 12.01 18.34
N THR A 237 15.53 13.34 18.40
CA THR A 237 16.37 14.11 19.32
C THR A 237 16.03 13.85 20.79
N GLU A 238 14.75 13.75 21.15
CA GLU A 238 14.31 13.45 22.53
C GLU A 238 14.80 12.09 23.05
N ILE A 239 15.12 11.14 22.16
CA ILE A 239 15.65 9.82 22.51
C ILE A 239 17.16 9.70 22.25
N GLY A 240 17.84 10.82 22.00
CA GLY A 240 19.28 10.86 21.76
C GLY A 240 19.73 10.33 20.39
N LYS A 241 18.82 10.26 19.42
CA LYS A 241 19.15 9.95 18.02
C LYS A 241 19.32 11.22 17.19
N GLU A 242 20.22 11.17 16.22
CA GLU A 242 20.38 12.19 15.20
C GLU A 242 19.74 11.76 13.87
N LEU A 243 19.25 12.73 13.09
CA LEU A 243 18.75 12.45 11.75
C LEU A 243 19.92 12.11 10.83
N ASN A 244 19.88 10.94 10.19
CA ASN A 244 20.84 10.58 9.15
C ASN A 244 20.47 11.27 7.83
N PRO A 245 21.27 12.25 7.34
CA PRO A 245 20.98 12.94 6.07
C PRO A 245 21.11 12.04 4.84
N GLU A 246 21.89 10.96 4.93
CA GLU A 246 22.12 10.00 3.84
C GLU A 246 21.15 8.80 3.87
N GLU A 247 20.18 8.80 4.79
CA GLU A 247 19.14 7.78 4.85
C GLU A 247 18.34 7.75 3.54
N ASP A 248 18.14 6.56 2.99
CA ASP A 248 17.29 6.39 1.81
C ASP A 248 15.82 6.61 2.22
N ILE A 249 15.06 7.26 1.35
CA ILE A 249 13.64 7.49 1.58
C ILE A 249 12.87 7.37 0.28
N ILE A 250 11.72 6.71 0.34
CA ILE A 250 10.73 6.69 -0.73
C ILE A 250 9.48 7.42 -0.27
N THR A 251 8.92 8.32 -1.08
CA THR A 251 7.80 9.17 -0.65
C THR A 251 6.57 8.89 -1.49
N PRO A 252 5.34 9.14 -0.99
CA PRO A 252 4.15 9.01 -1.82
C PRO A 252 4.25 9.83 -3.12
N VAL A 253 4.77 11.06 -3.05
CA VAL A 253 4.93 11.91 -4.23
C VAL A 253 5.99 11.38 -5.22
N SER A 254 7.07 10.74 -4.76
CA SER A 254 8.04 10.16 -5.68
C SER A 254 7.47 8.97 -6.45
N GLN A 255 6.52 8.24 -5.86
CA GLN A 255 5.76 7.17 -6.53
C GLN A 255 4.73 7.71 -7.53
N MET A 256 4.01 8.77 -7.16
CA MET A 256 3.05 9.42 -8.06
C MET A 256 3.72 10.02 -9.29
N ASN A 257 4.97 10.48 -9.16
CA ASN A 257 5.77 11.05 -10.24
C ASN A 257 6.54 9.99 -11.06
N ASP A 258 6.36 8.70 -10.77
CA ASP A 258 7.01 7.63 -11.52
C ASP A 258 6.52 7.64 -12.99
N PRO A 259 7.41 7.70 -14.00
CA PRO A 259 6.99 7.68 -15.40
C PRO A 259 6.26 6.37 -15.81
N ASN A 260 6.36 5.32 -14.99
CA ASN A 260 5.70 4.04 -15.19
C ASN A 260 4.37 3.92 -14.49
N VAL A 261 3.78 4.98 -13.93
CA VAL A 261 2.39 4.94 -13.45
C VAL A 261 1.42 5.52 -14.47
N THR A 262 0.19 5.01 -14.44
CA THR A 262 -0.94 5.54 -15.22
C THR A 262 -2.11 5.78 -14.28
N LEU A 263 -2.72 6.97 -14.35
CA LEU A 263 -3.88 7.30 -13.55
C LEU A 263 -5.08 6.42 -13.94
N VAL A 264 -5.71 5.79 -12.96
CA VAL A 264 -6.90 4.92 -13.12
C VAL A 264 -8.16 5.65 -12.68
N SER A 265 -8.10 6.35 -11.56
CA SER A 265 -9.23 7.08 -10.98
C SER A 265 -8.74 8.21 -10.09
N SER A 266 -9.54 9.25 -9.93
CA SER A 266 -9.24 10.34 -9.01
C SER A 266 -10.50 11.03 -8.53
N SER A 267 -10.46 11.55 -7.30
CA SER A 267 -11.39 12.56 -6.80
C SER A 267 -10.59 13.74 -6.27
N GLN A 268 -11.03 14.95 -6.60
CA GLN A 268 -10.49 16.19 -6.05
C GLN A 268 -11.20 16.59 -4.75
#